data_AF-A0A838WE23-F1
#
_entry.id   AF-A0A838WE23-F1
#
_cell.length_a   1.000
_cell.length_b   1.000
_cell.length_c   1.000
_cell.angle_alpha   90.00
_cell.angle_beta   90.00
_cell.angle_gamma   90.00
#
_symmetry.space_group_name_H-M   'P 1'
#
loop_
_entity.id
_entity.type
_entity.pdbx_description
1 polymer ?
#
loop_
_entity_poly.entity_id
_entity_poly.type
_entity_poly.pdbx_seq_one_letter_code
_entity_poly.pdbx_strand_id
1 'polypeptide(L)' 'KIALISFHSLEDRIVKHGLRNSDLLTVMTKKPITATESEIQHNPRSRSAKLRIAQKVAF' A
#
# COMPACT_ATOMS: atom_id res chain seq x y z
N LYS A 1 13.03 -3.95 -0.51
CA LYS A 1 11.74 -3.28 -0.80
C LYS A 1 10.74 -3.74 0.25
N ILE A 2 9.82 -2.88 0.68
CA ILE A 2 8.75 -3.21 1.62
C ILE A 2 7.39 -3.03 0.93
N ALA A 3 6.47 -3.93 1.23
CA ALA A 3 5.11 -3.92 0.71
C ALA A 3 4.14 -4.05 1.90
N LEU A 4 3.15 -3.16 1.97
CA LEU A 4 2.14 -3.14 3.02
C LEU A 4 0.75 -3.21 2.39
N ILE A 5 -0.09 -4.11 2.89
CA ILE A 5 -1.50 -4.20 2.50
C ILE A 5 -2.35 -3.78 3.70
N SER A 6 -3.27 -2.86 3.46
CA SER A 6 -4.27 -2.41 4.45
C SER A 6 -5.68 -2.68 3.93
N PHE A 7 -6.62 -2.92 4.83
CA PHE A 7 -8.00 -3.25 4.47
C PHE A 7 -8.98 -2.15 4.84
N HIS A 8 -8.59 -1.22 5.74
CA HIS A 8 -9.45 -0.10 6.11
C HIS A 8 -8.76 1.27 5.98
N SER A 9 -9.57 2.33 5.95
CA SER A 9 -9.10 3.68 5.62
C SER A 9 -8.16 4.28 6.67
N LEU A 10 -8.37 3.95 7.96
CA LEU A 10 -7.47 4.40 9.03
C LEU A 10 -6.05 3.80 8.92
N GLU A 11 -5.95 2.49 8.67
CA GLU A 11 -4.68 1.79 8.40
C GLU A 11 -3.97 2.41 7.19
N ASP A 12 -4.66 2.54 6.05
CA ASP A 12 -4.07 3.11 4.84
C ASP A 12 -3.54 4.53 5.07
N ARG A 13 -4.25 5.32 5.89
CA ARG A 13 -3.80 6.66 6.27
C ARG A 13 -2.49 6.58 7.06
N ILE A 14 -2.40 5.73 8.09
CA ILE A 14 -1.19 5.56 8.89
C ILE A 14 -0.02 5.11 8.00
N VAL A 15 -0.24 4.09 7.16
CA VAL A 15 0.77 3.59 6.22
C VAL A 15 1.22 4.69 5.26
N LYS A 16 0.29 5.44 4.66
CA LYS A 16 0.59 6.54 3.74
C LYS A 16 1.48 7.60 4.39
N HIS A 17 1.13 8.06 5.58
CA HIS A 17 1.89 9.09 6.27
C HIS A 17 3.24 8.58 6.77
N GLY A 18 3.30 7.35 7.33
CA GLY A 18 4.55 6.74 7.77
C GLY A 18 5.54 6.54 6.64
N LEU A 19 5.09 6.07 5.47
CA LEU A 19 5.95 5.90 4.30
C LEU A 19 6.42 7.25 3.72
N ARG A 20 5.56 8.28 3.72
CA ARG A 20 5.89 9.61 3.17
C ARG A 20 6.85 10.40 4.06
N ASN A 21 6.73 10.24 5.37
CA ASN A 21 7.50 11.03 6.35
C ASN A 21 8.82 10.35 6.74
N SER A 22 9.23 9.29 6.05
CA SER A 22 10.46 8.56 6.34
C SER A 22 11.56 8.96 5.37
N ASP A 23 12.65 9.52 5.89
CA ASP A 23 13.84 9.87 5.09
C ASP A 23 14.60 8.65 4.57
N LEU A 24 14.33 7.47 5.15
CA LEU A 24 14.96 6.20 4.78
C LEU A 24 14.24 5.50 3.62
N LEU A 25 13.08 6.00 3.18
CA LEU A 25 12.20 5.29 2.25
C LEU A 25 11.79 6.17 1.07
N THR A 26 11.92 5.62 -0.14
CA THR A 26 11.33 6.16 -1.37
C THR A 26 10.01 5.45 -1.66
N VAL A 27 8.91 6.20 -1.69
CA VAL A 27 7.59 5.69 -2.05
C VAL A 27 7.55 5.35 -3.53
N MET A 28 7.30 4.08 -3.86
CA MET A 28 7.22 3.62 -5.26
C MET A 28 5.81 3.79 -5.84
N THR A 29 4.78 3.72 -5.00
CA THR A 29 3.37 3.81 -5.42
C THR A 29 2.72 5.09 -4.89
N LYS A 30 2.50 6.09 -5.76
CA LYS A 30 1.85 7.37 -5.38
C LYS A 30 0.40 7.16 -4.90
N LYS A 31 -0.35 6.32 -5.61
CA LYS A 31 -1.69 5.83 -5.23
C LYS A 31 -1.56 4.37 -4.77
N PRO A 32 -2.40 3.90 -3.83
CA PRO A 32 -2.41 2.49 -3.47
C PRO A 32 -2.82 1.65 -4.69
N ILE A 33 -2.21 0.48 -4.83
CA ILE A 33 -2.66 -0.53 -5.79
C ILE A 33 -3.86 -1.23 -5.17
N THR A 34 -4.98 -1.29 -5.91
CA THR A 34 -6.23 -1.92 -5.48
C THR A 34 -6.45 -3.22 -6.24
N ALA A 35 -7.24 -4.12 -5.67
CA ALA A 35 -7.65 -5.35 -6.34
C ALA A 35 -8.39 -5.08 -7.65
N THR A 36 -8.20 -5.96 -8.63
CA THR A 36 -8.94 -5.92 -9.90
C THR A 36 -10.35 -6.47 -9.73
N GLU A 37 -11.27 -6.20 -10.66
CA GLU A 37 -12.63 -6.74 -10.60
C GLU A 37 -12.64 -8.29 -10.62
N SER A 38 -11.80 -8.90 -11.46
CA SER A 38 -11.63 -10.36 -11.48
C SER A 38 -11.14 -10.89 -10.14
N GLU A 39 -10.16 -10.23 -9.52
CA GLU A 39 -9.68 -10.64 -8.20
C GLU A 39 -10.77 -10.52 -7.13
N ILE A 40 -11.59 -9.48 -7.18
CA ILE A 40 -12.70 -9.29 -6.23
C ILE A 40 -13.76 -10.38 -6.39
N GLN A 41 -14.04 -10.83 -7.62
CA GLN A 41 -14.98 -11.92 -7.88
C GLN A 41 -14.47 -13.25 -7.31
N HIS A 42 -13.18 -13.57 -7.49
CA HIS A 42 -12.58 -14.81 -6.98
C HIS A 42 -12.25 -14.74 -5.48
N ASN A 43 -11.95 -13.56 -4.97
CA ASN A 43 -11.63 -13.29 -3.57
C ASN A 43 -12.32 -11.99 -3.09
N PRO A 44 -13.57 -12.08 -2.60
CA PRO A 44 -14.31 -10.92 -2.11
C PRO A 44 -13.61 -10.17 -0.97
N ARG A 45 -12.74 -10.84 -0.20
CA ARG A 45 -11.95 -10.20 0.88
C ARG A 45 -10.90 -9.22 0.34
N SER A 46 -10.48 -9.35 -0.92
CA SER A 46 -9.57 -8.41 -1.59
C SER A 46 -10.21 -7.05 -1.88
N ARG A 47 -11.55 -6.93 -1.87
CA ARG A 47 -12.27 -5.71 -2.28
C ARG A 47 -11.78 -4.42 -1.62
N SER A 48 -11.38 -4.48 -0.36
CA SER A 48 -10.94 -3.31 0.39
C SER A 48 -9.41 -3.19 0.51
N ALA A 49 -8.67 -4.14 -0.06
CA ALA A 49 -7.22 -4.20 -0.02
C ALA A 49 -6.58 -3.01 -0.75
N LYS A 50 -5.64 -2.38 -0.08
CA LYS A 50 -4.83 -1.26 -0.58
C LYS A 50 -3.37 -1.60 -0.36
N LEU A 51 -2.65 -1.88 -1.44
CA LEU A 51 -1.23 -2.20 -1.44
C LEU A 51 -0.39 -0.93 -1.65
N ARG A 52 0.60 -0.71 -0.79
CA ARG A 52 1.60 0.35 -0.91
C ARG A 52 3.00 -0.23 -0.87
N ILE A 53 3.88 0.27 -1.74
CA ILE A 53 5.26 -0.21 -1.87
C ILE A 53 6.23 0.96 -1.65
N ALA A 54 7.26 0.72 -0.87
CA ALA A 54 8.39 1.61 -0.70
C ALA A 54 9.72 0.85 -0.78
N GLN A 55 10.79 1.57 -1.10
CA GLN A 55 12.13 1.03 -1.15
C GLN A 55 13.04 1.81 -0.21
N LYS A 56 13.94 1.12 0.49
CA LYS A 56 14.98 1.79 1.28
C LYS A 56 15.88 2.62 0.36
N VAL A 57 16.15 3.86 0.74
CA VAL A 57 17.17 4.69 0.08
C VAL A 57 18.52 3.99 0.25
N ALA A 58 19.17 3.65 -0.86
CA ALA A 58 20.54 3.18 -0.85
C ALA A 58 21.45 4.40 -0.89
N PHE A 59 22.38 4.49 0.06
CA PHE A 59 23.48 5.45 0.02
C PHE A 59 24.58 4.90 -0.89
#